data_AF-A0A5B0KAD9-F1
#
_entry.id   AF-A0A5B0KAD9-F1
#
_cell.length_a   1.000
_cell.length_b   1.000
_cell.length_c   1.000
_cell.angle_alpha   90.00
_cell.angle_beta   90.00
_cell.angle_gamma   90.00
#
_symmetry.space_group_name_H-M   'P 1'
#
loop_
_entity.id
_entity.type
_entity.pdbx_description
1 polymer ?
#
loop_
_entity_poly.entity_id
_entity_poly.type
_entity_poly.pdbx_seq_one_letter_code
_entity_poly.pdbx_strand_id
1 'polypeptide(L)'
;MPQNEKLPDDRLAHIHQSLKRWADHDNALNSYISGQKIDPIFHDCVLALAELQELRKPNQREQVRREHAEWSNATFGDVGPIGPLKHLSKEALEASAAPSDLLEWADMQFLLWDAQRRMGISDESITRAMVEKLAINKARQWPEPKDGEPRLHIIEPGAGKED
;
A
#
# COMPACT_ATOMS: atom_id res chain seq x y z
N MET A 1 -7.85 -13.74 -34.19
CA MET A 1 -7.55 -12.37 -33.75
C MET A 1 -6.26 -12.42 -32.95
N PRO A 2 -5.26 -11.56 -33.20
CA PRO A 2 -4.00 -11.66 -32.48
C PRO A 2 -4.25 -11.36 -31.00
N GLN A 3 -3.75 -12.24 -30.13
CA GLN A 3 -3.78 -12.04 -28.69
C GLN A 3 -3.08 -10.73 -28.37
N ASN A 4 -3.78 -9.86 -27.65
CA ASN A 4 -3.25 -8.57 -27.19
C ASN A 4 -2.27 -8.87 -26.04
N GLU A 5 -1.08 -9.36 -26.36
CA GLU A 5 -0.03 -9.61 -25.38
C GLU A 5 0.34 -8.28 -24.72
N LYS A 6 0.34 -8.26 -23.38
CA LYS A 6 0.75 -7.10 -22.59
C LYS A 6 2.16 -6.70 -23.03
N LEU A 7 2.33 -5.44 -23.43
CA LEU A 7 3.64 -4.88 -23.76
C LEU A 7 4.63 -5.11 -22.60
N PRO A 8 5.84 -5.61 -22.87
CA PRO A 8 6.92 -5.74 -21.89
C PRO A 8 7.30 -4.40 -21.24
N ASP A 9 7.78 -4.43 -20.00
CA ASP A 9 8.05 -3.21 -19.21
C ASP A 9 9.20 -2.37 -19.80
N ASP A 10 10.20 -3.00 -20.42
CA ASP A 10 11.29 -2.32 -21.13
C ASP A 10 10.79 -1.58 -22.39
N ARG A 11 9.89 -2.20 -23.14
CA ARG A 11 9.25 -1.60 -24.33
C ARG A 11 8.38 -0.43 -23.95
N LEU A 12 7.66 -0.52 -22.84
CA LEU A 12 6.89 0.60 -22.31
C LEU A 12 7.82 1.73 -21.88
N ALA A 13 8.78 1.45 -21.00
CA ALA A 13 9.73 2.45 -20.51
C ALA A 13 10.38 3.22 -21.67
N HIS A 14 10.76 2.51 -22.75
CA HIS A 14 11.28 3.13 -23.97
C HIS A 14 10.26 4.04 -24.69
N ILE A 15 9.00 3.62 -24.82
CA ILE A 15 7.93 4.43 -25.42
C ILE A 15 7.70 5.70 -24.60
N HIS A 16 7.57 5.61 -23.27
CA HIS A 16 7.40 6.78 -22.42
C HIS A 16 8.61 7.70 -22.43
N GLN A 17 9.83 7.15 -22.41
CA GLN A 17 11.04 7.98 -22.48
C GLN A 17 11.13 8.71 -23.83
N SER A 18 10.65 8.09 -24.91
CA SER A 18 10.56 8.72 -26.24
C SER A 18 9.48 9.81 -26.29
N LEU A 19 8.30 9.56 -25.72
CA LEU A 19 7.21 10.53 -25.63
C LEU A 19 7.55 11.71 -24.72
N LYS A 20 8.20 11.43 -23.58
CA LYS A 20 8.71 12.43 -22.64
C LYS A 20 9.81 13.28 -23.28
N ARG A 21 10.79 12.64 -23.94
CA ARG A 21 11.83 13.38 -24.70
C ARG A 21 11.22 14.27 -25.76
N TRP A 22 10.20 13.79 -26.49
CA TRP A 22 9.50 14.60 -27.49
C TRP A 22 8.77 15.79 -26.84
N ALA A 23 8.05 15.57 -25.73
CA ALA A 23 7.39 16.65 -24.97
C ALA A 23 8.39 17.69 -24.41
N ASP A 24 9.53 17.23 -23.90
CA ASP A 24 10.59 18.08 -23.35
C ASP A 24 11.37 18.83 -24.47
N HIS A 25 11.51 18.23 -25.67
CA HIS A 25 12.16 18.87 -26.82
C HIS A 25 11.34 20.05 -27.36
N ASP A 26 10.02 20.03 -27.19
CA ASP A 26 9.11 21.01 -27.80
C ASP A 26 8.78 22.20 -26.89
N ASN A 27 9.13 22.15 -25.60
CA ASN A 27 8.96 23.21 -24.58
C ASN A 27 7.62 23.97 -24.62
N ALA A 28 6.54 23.32 -25.08
CA ALA A 28 5.32 24.03 -25.45
C ALA A 28 4.08 23.33 -24.90
N LEU A 29 3.59 23.86 -23.78
CA LEU A 29 2.16 24.13 -23.70
C LEU A 29 1.79 25.03 -24.90
N ASN A 30 1.21 24.43 -25.95
CA ASN A 30 0.62 25.07 -27.14
C ASN A 30 1.55 25.43 -28.33
N SER A 31 2.37 24.52 -28.86
CA SER A 31 2.98 24.72 -30.19
C SER A 31 2.28 23.88 -31.26
N TYR A 32 2.03 24.55 -32.38
CA TYR A 32 1.64 23.95 -33.65
C TYR A 32 2.91 23.43 -34.33
N ILE A 33 2.93 22.15 -34.74
CA ILE A 33 3.99 21.66 -35.63
C ILE A 33 3.48 21.80 -37.07
N SER A 34 4.21 22.56 -37.90
CA SER A 34 3.86 22.82 -39.31
C SER A 34 2.44 23.38 -39.54
N GLY A 35 1.90 24.14 -38.58
CA GLY A 35 0.57 24.74 -38.68
C GLY A 35 -0.60 23.80 -38.39
N GLN A 36 -0.36 22.55 -37.96
CA GLN A 36 -1.41 21.66 -37.46
C GLN A 36 -1.39 21.56 -35.93
N LYS A 37 -2.58 21.69 -35.34
CA LYS A 37 -2.81 21.55 -33.90
C LYS A 37 -2.61 20.08 -33.53
N ILE A 38 -1.80 19.79 -32.50
CA ILE A 38 -1.64 18.42 -32.00
C ILE A 38 -3.01 17.90 -31.55
N ASP A 39 -3.34 16.68 -31.99
CA ASP A 39 -4.61 16.03 -31.69
C ASP A 39 -4.73 15.78 -30.17
N PRO A 40 -5.81 16.27 -29.51
CA PRO A 40 -6.06 16.03 -28.08
C PRO A 40 -5.99 14.56 -27.68
N ILE A 41 -6.37 13.64 -28.58
CA ILE A 41 -6.30 12.19 -28.36
C ILE A 41 -4.85 11.76 -28.13
N PHE A 42 -3.88 12.38 -28.79
CA PHE A 42 -2.47 12.03 -28.63
C PHE A 42 -1.93 12.46 -27.25
N HIS A 43 -2.36 13.62 -26.73
CA HIS A 43 -2.02 14.06 -25.38
C HIS A 43 -2.57 13.11 -24.31
N ASP A 44 -3.84 12.73 -24.43
CA ASP A 44 -4.50 11.81 -23.51
C ASP A 44 -3.84 10.42 -23.55
N CYS A 45 -3.39 9.96 -24.73
CA CYS A 45 -2.61 8.72 -24.84
C CYS A 45 -1.26 8.78 -24.11
N VAL A 46 -0.55 9.92 -24.16
CA VAL A 46 0.73 10.10 -23.46
C VAL A 46 0.52 10.09 -21.95
N LEU A 47 -0.51 10.80 -21.45
CA LEU A 47 -0.88 10.80 -20.03
C LEU A 47 -1.27 9.40 -19.55
N ALA A 48 -2.15 8.71 -20.29
CA ALA A 48 -2.56 7.35 -19.95
C ALA A 48 -1.37 6.37 -19.95
N LEU A 49 -0.41 6.52 -20.88
CA LEU A 49 0.80 5.69 -20.89
C LEU A 49 1.73 5.98 -19.72
N ALA A 50 1.89 7.25 -19.32
CA ALA A 50 2.66 7.62 -18.14
C ALA A 50 2.02 7.06 -16.85
N GLU A 51 0.70 7.19 -16.70
CA GLU A 51 -0.05 6.60 -15.58
C GLU A 51 0.08 5.07 -15.56
N LEU A 52 -0.08 4.40 -16.71
CA LEU A 52 0.10 2.95 -16.82
C LEU A 52 1.52 2.49 -16.49
N GLN A 53 2.54 3.33 -16.68
CA GLN A 53 3.91 3.02 -16.27
C GLN A 53 4.15 3.20 -14.80
N GLU A 54 3.63 4.27 -14.21
CA GLU A 54 3.67 4.44 -12.76
C GLU A 54 2.95 3.29 -12.07
N LEU A 55 1.83 2.81 -12.62
CA LEU A 55 1.12 1.61 -12.16
C LEU A 55 1.89 0.30 -12.39
N ARG A 56 2.81 0.27 -13.36
CA ARG A 56 3.63 -0.91 -13.69
C ARG A 56 4.96 -0.96 -12.97
N LYS A 57 5.38 0.12 -12.31
CA LYS A 57 6.60 0.08 -11.49
C LYS A 57 6.48 -1.09 -10.51
N PRO A 58 7.53 -1.91 -10.37
CA PRO A 58 7.50 -3.01 -9.41
C PRO A 58 7.18 -2.42 -8.05
N ASN A 59 6.07 -2.90 -7.47
CA ASN A 59 5.63 -2.44 -6.18
C ASN A 59 6.66 -2.92 -5.14
N GLN A 60 7.62 -2.07 -4.81
CA GLN A 60 8.72 -2.39 -3.91
C GLN A 60 8.20 -2.92 -2.56
N ARG A 61 7.06 -2.42 -2.09
CA ARG A 61 6.40 -2.91 -0.88
C ARG A 61 5.93 -4.36 -1.04
N GLU A 62 5.38 -4.71 -2.20
CA GLU A 62 4.97 -6.09 -2.49
C GLU A 62 6.18 -7.01 -2.65
N GLN A 63 7.25 -6.54 -3.28
CA GLN A 63 8.51 -7.28 -3.37
C GLN A 63 9.07 -7.59 -1.97
N VAL A 64 9.20 -6.56 -1.13
CA VAL A 64 9.67 -6.70 0.26
C VAL A 64 8.77 -7.64 1.06
N ARG A 65 7.45 -7.56 0.89
CA ARG A 65 6.49 -8.46 1.56
C ARG A 65 6.68 -9.92 1.15
N ARG A 66 6.92 -10.19 -0.14
CA ARG A 66 7.18 -11.54 -0.65
C ARG A 66 8.51 -12.09 -0.14
N GLU A 67 9.59 -11.32 -0.26
CA GLU A 67 10.93 -11.71 0.23
C GLU A 67 10.91 -11.99 1.74
N HIS A 68 10.23 -11.15 2.51
CA HIS A 68 10.02 -11.37 3.93
C HIS A 68 9.24 -12.66 4.22
N ALA A 69 8.20 -12.97 3.45
CA ALA A 69 7.44 -14.20 3.60
C ALA A 69 8.27 -15.45 3.30
N GLU A 70 9.07 -15.42 2.23
CA GLU A 70 9.99 -16.50 1.86
C GLU A 70 11.04 -16.74 2.95
N TRP A 71 11.68 -15.66 3.43
CA TRP A 71 12.65 -15.73 4.52
C TRP A 71 12.03 -16.25 5.82
N SER A 72 10.89 -15.71 6.26
CA SER A 72 10.24 -16.13 7.51
C SER A 72 9.78 -17.59 7.45
N ASN A 73 9.35 -18.09 6.29
CA ASN A 73 9.08 -19.51 6.10
C ASN A 73 10.35 -20.37 6.17
N ALA A 74 11.45 -19.94 5.55
CA ALA A 74 12.72 -20.67 5.59
C ALA A 74 13.34 -20.70 7.00
N THR A 75 13.19 -19.62 7.78
CA THR A 75 13.79 -19.49 9.12
C THR A 75 12.94 -20.13 10.21
N PHE A 76 11.63 -19.92 10.20
CA PHE A 76 10.75 -20.33 11.31
C PHE A 76 9.86 -21.53 10.96
N GLY A 77 9.80 -21.94 9.70
CA GLY A 77 8.95 -23.03 9.24
C GLY A 77 7.46 -22.71 9.29
N ASP A 78 6.65 -23.78 9.30
CA ASP A 78 5.19 -23.72 9.31
C ASP A 78 4.65 -23.54 10.74
N VAL A 79 4.71 -22.31 11.23
CA VAL A 79 4.12 -21.90 12.51
C VAL A 79 2.87 -21.03 12.29
N GLY A 80 1.97 -21.03 13.27
CA GLY A 80 0.77 -20.18 13.26
C GLY A 80 1.04 -18.70 13.60
N PRO A 81 0.02 -17.84 13.59
CA PRO A 81 0.17 -16.38 13.74
C PRO A 81 0.48 -15.91 15.17
N ILE A 82 0.28 -16.78 16.17
CA ILE A 82 0.30 -16.38 17.59
C ILE A 82 1.69 -15.87 17.99
N GLY A 83 2.75 -16.50 17.47
CA GLY A 83 4.13 -16.05 17.70
C GLY A 83 4.37 -14.63 17.19
N PRO A 84 4.16 -14.35 15.89
CA PRO A 84 4.26 -13.00 15.33
C PRO A 84 3.40 -11.96 16.06
N LEU A 85 2.17 -12.29 16.47
CA LEU A 85 1.29 -11.36 17.20
C LEU A 85 1.81 -11.03 18.62
N LYS A 86 2.36 -12.03 19.32
CA LYS A 86 3.04 -11.79 20.61
C LYS A 86 4.28 -10.94 20.43
N HIS A 87 5.02 -11.13 19.34
CA HIS A 87 6.19 -10.32 19.03
C HIS A 87 5.80 -8.89 18.69
N LEU A 88 4.75 -8.70 17.89
CA LEU A 88 4.22 -7.39 17.52
C LEU A 88 3.88 -6.53 18.74
N SER A 89 3.43 -7.16 19.82
CA SER A 89 3.14 -6.45 21.07
C SER A 89 4.40 -5.88 21.74
N LYS A 90 5.57 -6.51 21.55
CA LYS A 90 6.85 -6.01 22.02
C LYS A 90 7.37 -4.89 21.14
N GLU A 91 7.35 -5.09 19.81
CA GLU A 91 7.78 -4.05 18.86
C GLU A 91 6.95 -2.77 18.97
N ALA A 92 5.66 -2.89 19.31
CA ALA A 92 4.83 -1.72 19.58
C ALA A 92 5.34 -0.90 20.79
N LEU A 93 5.92 -1.57 21.80
CA LEU A 93 6.54 -0.88 22.94
C LEU A 93 7.87 -0.24 22.54
N GLU A 94 8.68 -0.93 21.74
CA GLU A 94 9.97 -0.42 21.24
C GLU A 94 9.75 0.82 20.34
N ALA A 95 8.83 0.74 19.38
CA ALA A 95 8.38 1.87 18.56
C ALA A 95 7.81 3.03 19.39
N SER A 96 7.08 2.74 20.48
CA SER A 96 6.56 3.80 21.36
C SER A 96 7.66 4.52 22.16
N ALA A 97 8.75 3.82 22.47
CA ALA A 97 9.91 4.37 23.17
C ALA A 97 10.84 5.17 22.22
N ALA A 98 10.90 4.78 20.95
CA ALA A 98 11.72 5.42 19.92
C ALA A 98 10.91 5.75 18.65
N PRO A 99 9.91 6.65 18.71
CA PRO A 99 8.98 6.88 17.59
C PRO A 99 9.66 7.46 16.33
N SER A 100 10.87 8.02 16.46
CA SER A 100 11.69 8.50 15.35
C SER A 100 12.48 7.39 14.64
N ASP A 101 12.56 6.19 15.19
CA ASP A 101 13.23 5.07 14.57
C ASP A 101 12.27 4.33 13.62
N LEU A 102 12.50 4.48 12.31
CA LEU A 102 11.66 3.87 11.28
C LEU A 102 11.78 2.34 11.23
N LEU A 103 12.84 1.75 11.79
CA LEU A 103 13.01 0.30 11.77
C LEU A 103 12.01 -0.39 12.70
N GLU A 104 11.73 0.21 13.86
CA GLU A 104 10.71 -0.28 14.81
C GLU A 104 9.30 -0.33 14.17
N TRP A 105 8.98 0.66 13.33
CA TRP A 105 7.75 0.64 12.53
C TRP A 105 7.76 -0.44 11.45
N ALA A 106 8.92 -0.71 10.85
CA ALA A 106 9.08 -1.76 9.86
C ALA A 106 8.90 -3.15 10.49
N ASP A 107 9.41 -3.38 11.70
CA ASP A 107 9.23 -4.63 12.45
C ASP A 107 7.75 -4.88 12.75
N MET A 108 7.00 -3.85 13.19
CA MET A 108 5.55 -3.97 13.31
C MET A 108 4.87 -4.37 11.99
N GLN A 109 5.28 -3.78 10.86
CA GLN A 109 4.70 -4.08 9.55
C GLN A 109 5.00 -5.52 9.12
N PHE A 110 6.22 -6.01 9.33
CA PHE A 110 6.64 -7.37 9.02
C PHE A 110 5.88 -8.40 9.84
N LEU A 111 5.75 -8.19 11.15
CA LEU A 111 5.06 -9.11 12.05
C LEU A 111 3.55 -9.17 11.78
N LEU A 112 2.94 -8.03 11.43
CA LEU A 112 1.53 -8.00 11.05
C LEU A 112 1.29 -8.76 9.73
N TRP A 113 2.14 -8.54 8.70
CA TRP A 113 2.06 -9.31 7.46
C TRP A 113 2.28 -10.80 7.70
N ASP A 114 3.19 -11.16 8.61
CA ASP A 114 3.45 -12.55 8.98
C ASP A 114 2.25 -13.22 9.61
N ALA A 115 1.66 -12.58 10.61
CA ALA A 115 0.45 -13.07 11.25
C ALA A 115 -0.71 -13.24 10.25
N GLN A 116 -0.92 -12.25 9.38
CA GLN A 116 -1.99 -12.30 8.36
C GLN A 116 -1.80 -13.46 7.39
N ARG A 117 -0.61 -13.60 6.80
CA ARG A 117 -0.36 -14.67 5.81
C ARG A 117 -0.46 -16.05 6.44
N ARG A 118 0.03 -16.24 7.68
CA ARG A 118 -0.05 -17.51 8.42
C ARG A 118 -1.49 -17.89 8.78
N MET A 119 -2.40 -16.91 8.83
CA MET A 119 -3.84 -17.13 8.99
C MET A 119 -4.61 -17.23 7.67
N GLY A 120 -3.94 -17.14 6.53
CA GLY A 120 -4.60 -17.09 5.23
C GLY A 120 -5.47 -15.83 5.02
N ILE A 121 -5.20 -14.74 5.75
CA ILE A 121 -5.94 -13.48 5.59
C ILE A 121 -5.43 -12.79 4.31
N SER A 122 -6.30 -12.67 3.31
CA SER A 122 -5.99 -11.94 2.08
C SER A 122 -6.07 -10.42 2.28
N ASP A 123 -5.36 -9.68 1.42
CA ASP A 123 -5.41 -8.22 1.40
C ASP A 123 -6.84 -7.69 1.18
N GLU A 124 -7.63 -8.37 0.33
CA GLU A 124 -9.03 -8.04 0.12
C GLU A 124 -9.86 -8.25 1.40
N SER A 125 -9.63 -9.35 2.12
CA SER A 125 -10.38 -9.69 3.34
C SER A 125 -10.09 -8.70 4.46
N ILE A 126 -8.82 -8.37 4.69
CA ILE A 126 -8.47 -7.39 5.72
C ILE A 126 -8.93 -5.99 5.33
N THR A 127 -8.85 -5.61 4.05
CA THR A 127 -9.34 -4.31 3.57
C THR A 127 -10.83 -4.14 3.82
N ARG A 128 -11.63 -5.16 3.50
CA ARG A 128 -13.07 -5.16 3.79
C ARG A 128 -13.34 -5.04 5.28
N ALA A 129 -12.65 -5.81 6.12
CA ALA A 129 -12.76 -5.72 7.57
C ALA A 129 -12.35 -4.33 8.10
N MET A 130 -11.34 -3.69 7.51
CA MET A 130 -10.94 -2.32 7.86
C MET A 130 -12.02 -1.30 7.51
N VAL A 131 -12.67 -1.42 6.35
CA VAL A 131 -13.80 -0.54 5.95
C VAL A 131 -14.97 -0.67 6.93
N GLU A 132 -15.38 -1.90 7.24
CA GLU A 132 -16.45 -2.18 8.20
C GLU A 132 -16.09 -1.65 9.60
N LYS A 133 -14.86 -1.93 10.07
CA LYS A 133 -14.37 -1.48 11.38
C LYS A 133 -14.28 0.05 11.47
N LEU A 134 -13.89 0.73 10.39
CA LEU A 134 -13.84 2.18 10.34
C LEU A 134 -15.23 2.80 10.48
N ALA A 135 -16.24 2.24 9.81
CA ALA A 135 -17.63 2.68 9.97
C ALA A 135 -18.12 2.54 11.41
N ILE A 136 -17.85 1.40 12.06
CA ILE A 136 -18.15 1.16 13.48
C ILE A 136 -17.44 2.19 14.36
N ASN A 137 -16.14 2.45 14.12
CA ASN A 137 -15.37 3.39 14.93
C ASN A 137 -15.88 4.83 14.81
N LYS A 138 -16.33 5.25 13.61
CA LYS A 138 -16.93 6.58 13.38
C LYS A 138 -18.28 6.76 14.07
N ALA A 139 -19.03 5.69 14.30
CA ALA A 139 -20.32 5.73 14.98
C ALA A 139 -20.22 5.70 16.52
N ARG A 140 -19.01 5.51 17.07
CA ARG A 140 -18.78 5.47 18.53
C ARG A 140 -18.59 6.85 19.13
N GLN A 141 -18.86 6.96 20.42
CA GLN A 141 -18.44 8.11 21.22
C GLN A 141 -17.04 7.89 21.77
N TRP A 142 -16.24 8.96 21.75
CA TRP A 142 -14.84 8.95 22.17
C TRP A 142 -14.60 10.04 23.22
N PRO A 143 -13.76 9.78 24.24
CA PRO A 143 -13.37 10.80 25.20
C PRO A 143 -12.46 11.86 24.55
N GLU A 144 -12.28 12.97 25.26
CA GLU A 144 -11.38 14.05 24.86
C GLU A 144 -9.95 13.53 24.61
N PRO A 145 -9.23 14.14 23.64
CA PRO A 145 -7.86 13.80 23.34
C PRO A 145 -6.88 14.02 24.50
N LYS A 146 -6.12 12.97 24.84
CA LYS A 146 -4.90 13.07 25.64
C LYS A 146 -3.72 12.51 24.86
N ASP A 147 -2.64 13.29 24.79
CA ASP A 147 -1.41 12.90 24.10
C ASP A 147 -0.67 11.78 24.85
N GLY A 148 -0.05 10.87 24.09
CA GLY A 148 0.68 9.72 24.63
C GLY A 148 -0.16 8.61 25.26
N GLU A 149 -1.49 8.70 25.25
CA GLU A 149 -2.37 7.75 25.95
C GLU A 149 -3.33 7.02 24.98
N PRO A 150 -3.58 5.72 25.21
CA PRO A 150 -4.58 5.00 24.44
C PRO A 150 -5.98 5.56 24.72
N ARG A 151 -6.80 5.68 23.67
CA ARG A 151 -8.21 6.08 23.81
C ARG A 151 -9.11 4.89 23.65
N LEU A 152 -9.96 4.68 24.64
CA LEU A 152 -11.01 3.69 24.61
C LEU A 152 -12.35 4.38 24.32
N HIS A 153 -13.17 3.75 23.50
CA HIS A 153 -14.53 4.21 23.23
C HIS A 153 -15.39 4.13 24.49
N ILE A 154 -16.36 5.04 24.62
CA ILE A 154 -17.29 5.04 25.75
C ILE A 154 -18.29 3.91 25.53
N ILE A 155 -18.39 3.01 26.51
CA ILE A 155 -19.45 1.99 26.58
C ILE A 155 -20.49 2.54 27.55
N GLU A 156 -21.75 2.67 27.13
CA GLU A 156 -22.83 3.03 28.07
C GLU A 156 -22.90 1.97 29.19
N PRO A 157 -23.02 2.38 30.46
CA PRO A 157 -23.09 1.44 31.57
C PRO A 157 -24.37 0.60 31.44
N GLY A 158 -24.24 -0.65 30.97
CA GLY A 158 -25.35 -1.58 30.74
C GLY A 158 -25.23 -2.47 29.50
N ALA A 159 -24.30 -2.20 28.58
CA ALA A 159 -24.12 -2.99 27.34
C ALA A 159 -22.92 -3.96 27.39
N GLY A 160 -22.51 -4.40 28.58
CA GLY A 160 -21.51 -5.46 28.72
C GLY A 160 -22.13 -6.81 28.39
N LYS A 161 -21.66 -7.46 27.32
CA LYS A 161 -21.81 -8.91 27.19
C LYS A 161 -20.91 -9.55 28.26
N GLU A 162 -21.51 -10.41 29.08
CA GLU A 162 -20.81 -11.35 29.96
C GLU A 162 -19.84 -12.21 29.12
N ASP A 163 -18.68 -12.51 29.72
CA ASP A 163 -17.52 -13.19 29.14
C ASP A 163 -17.82 -14.54 28.46
#